data_AF-A0AAP6ZPF4-F1
#
_entry.id   AF-A0AAP6ZPF4-F1
#
_cell.length_a   1.000
_cell.length_b   1.000
_cell.length_c   1.000
_cell.angle_alpha   90.00
_cell.angle_beta   90.00
_cell.angle_gamma   90.00
#
_symmetry.space_group_name_H-M   'P 1'
#
loop_
_entity.id
_entity.type
_entity.pdbx_description
1 polymer ?
#
loop_
_entity_poly.entity_id
_entity_poly.type
_entity_poly.pdbx_seq_one_letter_code
_entity_poly.pdbx_strand_id
1 'polypeptide(L)'
;MIPYLTLVIATVIFSIVLNLPWSNRIEDNRYQHSEIHIQPDNQIFRSDGLTRIENNEVVHLASLQDDKMEQPIVIRFQGQAESFSQFGFSLSGIINLLSVQKLRPVMNDATISPYLLLNDDPYTLDIDILYSANCFVIVRDRQTGRAQLLAKR
;
A
#
# COMPACT_ATOMS: atom_id res chain seq x y z
N MET A 1 1.02 56.14 8.46
CA MET A 1 2.11 55.16 8.62
C MET A 1 1.56 53.83 9.13
N ILE A 2 1.00 52.97 8.26
CA ILE A 2 0.71 51.55 8.57
C ILE A 2 1.01 50.58 7.39
N PRO A 3 1.21 50.97 6.09
CA PRO A 3 1.30 49.98 5.01
C PRO A 3 2.59 49.15 5.06
N TYR A 4 3.71 49.76 5.49
CA TYR A 4 4.98 49.06 5.64
C TYR A 4 4.95 48.02 6.77
N LEU A 5 4.21 48.29 7.84
CA LEU A 5 4.04 47.33 8.94
C LEU A 5 3.22 46.12 8.47
N THR A 6 2.14 46.36 7.71
CA THR A 6 1.32 45.31 7.13
C THR A 6 2.11 44.44 6.16
N LEU A 7 2.96 45.04 5.33
CA LEU A 7 3.85 44.32 4.42
C LEU A 7 4.80 43.39 5.18
N VAL A 8 5.47 43.90 6.23
CA VAL A 8 6.41 43.11 7.03
C VAL A 8 5.69 41.93 7.72
N ILE A 9 4.52 42.17 8.32
CA ILE A 9 3.75 41.11 8.97
C ILE A 9 3.29 40.06 7.95
N ALA A 10 2.81 40.47 6.78
CA ALA A 10 2.39 39.55 5.72
C ALA A 10 3.56 38.68 5.23
N THR A 11 4.75 39.26 5.03
CA THR A 11 5.95 38.51 4.63
C THR A 11 6.37 37.51 5.70
N VAL A 12 6.34 37.90 6.97
CA VAL A 12 6.67 37.01 8.09
C VAL A 12 5.68 35.83 8.16
N ILE A 13 4.38 36.10 8.05
CA ILE A 13 3.34 35.05 8.03
C ILE A 13 3.55 34.12 6.83
N PHE A 14 3.83 34.67 5.65
CA PHE A 14 4.07 33.88 4.44
C PHE A 14 5.30 32.98 4.57
N SER A 15 6.41 33.50 5.14
CA SER A 15 7.61 32.71 5.42
C SER A 15 7.39 31.63 6.48
N ILE A 16 6.53 31.87 7.48
CA ILE A 16 6.15 30.86 8.47
C ILE A 16 5.32 29.75 7.80
N VAL A 17 4.33 30.11 6.98
CA VAL A 17 3.48 29.14 6.28
C VAL A 17 4.28 28.30 5.29
N LEU A 18 5.27 28.89 4.61
CA LEU A 18 6.19 28.16 3.74
C LEU A 18 7.12 27.20 4.49
N ASN A 19 7.52 27.56 5.71
CA ASN A 19 8.37 26.72 6.56
C ASN A 19 7.60 25.69 7.39
N LEU A 20 6.26 25.76 7.42
CA LEU A 20 5.48 24.68 8.01
C LEU A 20 5.76 23.42 7.20
N PRO A 21 6.22 22.32 7.83
CA PRO A 21 6.38 21.07 7.12
C PRO A 21 5.00 20.68 6.59
N TRP A 22 4.86 20.62 5.26
CA TRP A 22 3.74 19.95 4.60
C TRP A 22 3.91 18.45 4.83
N SER A 23 3.81 18.07 6.09
CA SER A 23 3.93 16.72 6.58
C SER A 23 2.58 16.06 6.33
N ASN A 24 2.45 15.44 5.16
CA ASN A 24 1.42 14.45 4.90
C ASN A 24 1.74 13.21 5.75
N ARG A 25 1.54 13.33 7.07
CA ARG A 25 1.68 12.22 8.00
C ARG A 25 0.43 11.38 7.89
N ILE A 26 0.63 10.12 7.50
CA ILE A 26 -0.44 9.13 7.56
C ILE A 26 -0.64 8.81 9.04
N GLU A 27 -1.89 8.78 9.46
CA GLU A 27 -2.25 8.45 10.84
C GLU A 27 -1.78 7.04 11.18
N ASP A 28 -1.16 6.90 12.35
CA ASP A 28 -0.66 5.61 12.83
C ASP A 28 -1.84 4.65 12.98
N ASN A 29 -1.79 3.52 12.28
CA ASN A 29 -2.91 2.60 12.25
C ASN A 29 -2.50 1.17 11.93
N ARG A 30 -3.39 0.24 12.24
CA ARG A 30 -3.26 -1.19 11.97
C ARG A 30 -4.45 -1.67 11.18
N TYR A 31 -4.18 -2.19 10.00
CA TYR A 31 -5.20 -2.70 9.10
C TYR A 31 -5.05 -4.20 8.95
N GLN A 32 -6.18 -4.90 8.89
CA GLN A 32 -6.23 -6.29 8.51
C GLN A 32 -7.14 -6.41 7.30
N HIS A 33 -6.72 -7.20 6.32
CA HIS A 33 -7.54 -7.51 5.15
C HIS A 33 -7.52 -9.00 4.85
N SER A 34 -8.55 -9.44 4.11
CA SER A 34 -8.68 -10.77 3.58
C SER A 34 -9.27 -10.65 2.18
N GLU A 35 -8.63 -11.29 1.22
CA GLU A 35 -8.99 -11.28 -0.18
C GLU A 35 -9.13 -12.72 -0.67
N ILE A 36 -10.18 -12.98 -1.45
CA ILE A 36 -10.47 -14.29 -2.01
C ILE A 36 -10.59 -14.11 -3.52
N HIS A 37 -9.67 -14.74 -4.24
CA HIS A 37 -9.65 -14.80 -5.69
C HIS A 37 -10.17 -16.15 -6.15
N ILE A 38 -11.26 -16.12 -6.93
CA ILE A 38 -11.81 -17.31 -7.58
C ILE A 38 -11.26 -17.33 -9.01
N GLN A 39 -10.42 -18.31 -9.31
CA GLN A 39 -9.83 -18.48 -10.63
C GLN A 39 -10.83 -19.13 -11.62
N PRO A 40 -10.63 -18.96 -12.95
CA PRO A 40 -11.55 -19.50 -13.97
C PRO A 40 -11.70 -21.03 -13.95
N ASP A 41 -10.75 -21.74 -13.34
CA ASP A 41 -10.74 -23.20 -13.19
C ASP A 41 -11.29 -23.66 -11.83
N ASN A 42 -12.02 -22.78 -11.14
CA ASN A 42 -12.56 -22.99 -9.80
C ASN A 42 -11.51 -23.12 -8.68
N GLN A 43 -10.23 -22.84 -8.93
CA GLN A 43 -9.24 -22.77 -7.85
C GLN A 43 -9.49 -21.52 -6.99
N ILE A 44 -9.35 -21.70 -5.68
CA ILE A 44 -9.60 -20.64 -4.70
C ILE A 44 -8.27 -20.21 -4.10
N PHE A 45 -7.85 -19.01 -4.46
CA PHE A 45 -6.67 -18.39 -3.89
C PHE A 45 -7.07 -17.38 -2.83
N ARG A 46 -6.52 -17.53 -1.63
CA ARG A 46 -6.77 -16.65 -0.49
C ARG A 46 -5.51 -15.88 -0.16
N SER A 47 -5.69 -14.58 0.07
CA SER A 47 -4.67 -13.70 0.63
C SER A 47 -5.21 -13.12 1.93
N ASP A 48 -4.50 -13.32 3.05
CA ASP A 48 -4.78 -12.62 4.29
C ASP A 48 -3.60 -11.69 4.61
N GLY A 49 -3.89 -10.48 5.07
CA GLY A 49 -2.88 -9.46 5.22
C GLY A 49 -3.03 -8.64 6.49
N LEU A 50 -1.91 -8.21 7.06
CA LEU A 50 -1.83 -7.26 8.16
C LEU A 50 -0.86 -6.14 7.82
N THR A 51 -1.32 -4.90 7.91
CA THR A 51 -0.52 -3.70 7.65
C THR A 51 -0.42 -2.89 8.92
N ARG A 52 0.79 -2.47 9.27
CA ARG A 52 1.07 -1.47 10.30
C ARG A 52 1.65 -0.24 9.62
N ILE A 53 1.09 0.92 9.96
CA ILE A 53 1.61 2.23 9.56
C ILE A 53 2.02 2.96 10.83
N GLU A 54 3.27 3.41 10.89
CA GLU A 54 3.80 4.18 12.01
C GLU A 54 4.81 5.20 11.49
N ASN A 55 4.57 6.49 11.72
CA ASN A 55 5.46 7.57 11.25
C ASN A 55 5.80 7.49 9.74
N ASN A 56 4.81 7.22 8.90
CA ASN A 56 4.94 6.96 7.46
C ASN A 56 5.75 5.70 7.09
N GLU A 57 6.27 4.94 8.05
CA GLU A 57 6.79 3.60 7.79
C GLU A 57 5.62 2.62 7.64
N VAL A 58 5.67 1.79 6.61
CA VAL A 58 4.64 0.83 6.28
C VAL A 58 5.27 -0.56 6.32
N VAL A 59 4.76 -1.41 7.21
CA VAL A 59 5.09 -2.83 7.25
C VAL A 59 3.83 -3.59 6.93
N HIS A 60 3.87 -4.35 5.84
CA HIS A 60 2.77 -5.19 5.42
C HIS A 60 3.21 -6.65 5.37
N LEU A 61 2.47 -7.52 6.04
CA LEU A 61 2.64 -8.97 5.99
C LEU A 61 1.44 -9.56 5.28
N ALA A 62 1.67 -10.36 4.24
CA ALA A 62 0.61 -11.10 3.56
C ALA A 62 0.93 -12.60 3.54
N SER A 63 -0.11 -13.41 3.73
CA SER A 63 -0.08 -14.86 3.58
C SER A 63 -0.94 -15.24 2.38
N LEU A 64 -0.33 -15.91 1.42
CA LEU A 64 -0.93 -16.39 0.18
C LEU A 64 -1.14 -17.89 0.29
N GLN A 65 -2.35 -18.37 0.07
CA GLN A 65 -2.70 -19.79 0.18
C GLN A 65 -3.68 -20.21 -0.90
N ASP A 66 -3.38 -21.32 -1.57
CA ASP A 66 -4.31 -22.03 -2.45
C ASP A 66 -4.93 -23.25 -1.75
N ASP A 67 -6.01 -23.79 -2.28
CA ASP A 67 -6.74 -24.95 -1.76
C ASP A 67 -5.88 -26.22 -1.63
N LYS A 68 -4.84 -26.33 -2.46
CA LYS A 68 -3.86 -27.45 -2.46
C LYS A 68 -2.69 -27.25 -1.50
N MET A 69 -2.59 -26.10 -0.85
CA MET A 69 -1.45 -25.78 0.03
C MET A 69 -1.75 -26.10 1.51
N GLU A 70 -0.93 -26.97 2.10
CA GLU A 70 -0.97 -27.26 3.54
C GLU A 70 -0.55 -26.05 4.39
N GLN A 71 0.34 -25.20 3.86
CA GLN A 71 0.86 -24.01 4.54
C GLN A 71 0.92 -22.82 3.58
N PRO A 72 0.65 -21.60 4.06
CA PRO A 72 0.70 -20.41 3.23
C PRO A 72 2.13 -20.00 2.90
N ILE A 73 2.27 -19.29 1.79
CA ILE A 73 3.46 -18.51 1.47
C ILE A 73 3.35 -17.17 2.17
N VAL A 74 4.39 -16.76 2.89
CA VAL A 74 4.38 -15.50 3.64
C VAL A 74 5.34 -14.52 2.98
N ILE A 75 4.82 -13.35 2.61
CA ILE A 75 5.59 -12.24 2.07
C ILE A 75 5.51 -11.04 3.01
N ARG A 76 6.56 -10.23 2.99
CA ARG A 76 6.65 -8.97 3.72
C ARG A 76 7.00 -7.85 2.79
N PHE A 77 6.20 -6.80 2.79
CA PHE A 77 6.61 -5.48 2.31
C PHE A 77 7.05 -4.63 3.50
N GLN A 78 8.17 -3.94 3.37
CA GLN A 78 8.64 -2.95 4.33
C GLN A 78 9.10 -1.71 3.56
N GLY A 79 8.54 -0.55 3.90
CA GLY A 79 8.77 0.65 3.13
C GLY A 79 8.27 1.91 3.82
N GLN A 80 8.13 2.97 3.04
CA GLN A 80 7.61 4.25 3.49
C GLN A 80 6.52 4.76 2.53
N ALA A 81 5.58 5.49 3.09
CA ALA A 81 4.65 6.31 2.33
C ALA A 81 5.31 7.64 1.97
N GLU A 82 5.67 7.80 0.70
CA GLU A 82 6.44 8.96 0.21
C GLU A 82 5.56 10.20 0.03
N SER A 83 4.36 10.00 -0.50
CA SER A 83 3.43 11.09 -0.73
C SER A 83 1.99 10.63 -0.51
N PHE A 84 1.20 11.49 0.11
CA PHE A 84 -0.22 11.28 0.33
C PHE A 84 -0.96 12.57 -0.01
N SER A 85 -1.99 12.48 -0.84
CA SER A 85 -2.88 13.58 -1.18
C SER A 85 -4.32 13.10 -1.17
N GLN A 86 -5.27 14.03 -1.26
CA GLN A 86 -6.68 13.69 -1.43
C GLN A 86 -6.98 12.86 -2.70
N PHE A 87 -6.05 12.81 -3.67
CA PHE A 87 -6.24 12.15 -4.96
C PHE A 87 -5.39 10.89 -5.14
N GLY A 88 -4.57 10.51 -4.18
CA GLY A 88 -3.68 9.37 -4.34
C GLY A 88 -2.54 9.33 -3.35
N PHE A 89 -1.85 8.19 -3.33
CA PHE A 89 -0.72 7.92 -2.47
C PHE A 89 0.34 7.09 -3.18
N SER A 90 1.58 7.22 -2.72
CA SER A 90 2.73 6.45 -3.20
C SER A 90 3.42 5.75 -2.04
N LEU A 91 3.74 4.47 -2.25
CA LEU A 91 4.50 3.62 -1.34
C LEU A 91 5.76 3.18 -2.05
N SER A 92 6.90 3.25 -1.36
CA SER A 92 8.15 2.67 -1.84
C SER A 92 8.78 1.83 -0.75
N GLY A 93 9.45 0.75 -1.12
CA GLY A 93 10.03 -0.16 -0.14
C GLY A 93 10.61 -1.40 -0.76
N ILE A 94 10.67 -2.44 0.04
CA ILE A 94 11.31 -3.71 -0.28
C ILE A 94 10.31 -4.82 -0.01
N ILE A 95 10.17 -5.77 -0.94
CA ILE A 95 9.37 -6.98 -0.76
C ILE A 95 10.29 -8.20 -0.59
N ASN A 96 10.00 -8.99 0.45
CA ASN A 96 10.78 -10.16 0.83
C ASN A 96 9.87 -11.36 0.98
N LEU A 97 10.30 -12.51 0.46
CA LEU A 97 9.70 -13.80 0.80
C LEU A 97 10.19 -14.25 2.18
N LEU A 98 9.30 -14.36 3.15
CA LEU A 98 9.64 -14.78 4.51
C LEU A 98 9.54 -16.30 4.70
N SER A 99 8.57 -16.93 4.04
CA SER A 99 8.34 -18.38 4.20
C SER A 99 7.70 -18.98 2.97
N VAL A 100 8.19 -20.15 2.58
CA VAL A 100 7.58 -21.01 1.56
C VAL A 100 7.78 -22.47 1.97
N GLN A 101 6.74 -23.30 1.88
CA GLN A 101 6.87 -24.74 2.13
C GLN A 101 6.45 -25.54 0.90
N LYS A 102 7.28 -26.53 0.51
CA LYS A 102 7.11 -27.45 -0.64
C LYS A 102 6.79 -26.74 -1.97
N LEU A 103 7.86 -26.40 -2.72
CA LEU A 103 7.78 -25.73 -4.03
C LEU A 103 7.24 -26.62 -5.17
N ARG A 104 7.29 -27.95 -5.04
CA ARG A 104 6.99 -28.89 -6.14
C ARG A 104 5.57 -28.77 -6.74
N PRO A 105 4.50 -28.59 -5.95
CA PRO A 105 3.15 -28.40 -6.50
C PRO A 105 2.93 -27.02 -7.13
N VAL A 106 3.76 -26.04 -6.77
CA VAL A 106 3.49 -24.60 -6.93
C VAL A 106 4.42 -23.96 -7.99
N MET A 107 5.53 -24.63 -8.31
CA MET A 107 6.53 -24.16 -9.28
C MET A 107 5.97 -23.87 -10.68
N ASN A 108 4.89 -24.57 -11.06
CA ASN A 108 4.25 -24.39 -12.37
C ASN A 108 2.99 -23.50 -12.29
N ASP A 109 2.66 -22.97 -11.11
CA ASP A 109 1.55 -22.04 -10.96
C ASP A 109 1.99 -20.64 -11.40
N ALA A 110 1.42 -20.16 -12.50
CA ALA A 110 1.72 -18.83 -13.05
C ALA A 110 1.33 -17.69 -12.11
N THR A 111 0.40 -17.93 -11.18
CA THR A 111 -0.06 -16.96 -10.19
C THR A 111 0.92 -16.86 -9.03
N ILE A 112 1.51 -17.97 -8.59
CA ILE A 112 2.29 -18.04 -7.35
C ILE A 112 3.80 -18.00 -7.60
N SER A 113 4.25 -18.58 -8.72
CA SER A 113 5.66 -18.60 -9.10
C SER A 113 6.38 -17.24 -9.10
N PRO A 114 5.74 -16.09 -9.45
CA PRO A 114 6.41 -14.80 -9.38
C PRO A 114 6.82 -14.42 -7.95
N TYR A 115 6.03 -14.80 -6.94
CA TYR A 115 6.32 -14.47 -5.54
C TYR A 115 7.50 -15.26 -4.97
N LEU A 116 7.85 -16.39 -5.60
CA LEU A 116 8.97 -17.24 -5.17
C LEU A 116 10.34 -16.64 -5.49
N LEU A 117 10.38 -15.65 -6.38
CA LEU A 117 11.60 -14.97 -6.80
C LEU A 117 11.91 -13.74 -5.96
N LEU A 118 11.00 -13.35 -5.06
CA LEU A 118 11.11 -12.13 -4.26
C LEU A 118 12.24 -12.24 -3.24
N ASN A 119 13.29 -11.44 -3.44
CA ASN A 119 14.45 -11.42 -2.55
C ASN A 119 14.98 -10.01 -2.34
N ASP A 120 14.46 -9.34 -1.31
CA ASP A 120 14.77 -7.96 -1.00
C ASP A 120 14.61 -7.04 -2.22
N ASP A 121 13.57 -7.30 -3.03
CA ASP A 121 13.37 -6.60 -4.29
C ASP A 121 12.72 -5.23 -4.04
N PRO A 122 13.24 -4.16 -4.66
CA PRO A 122 12.64 -2.85 -4.55
C PRO A 122 11.26 -2.86 -5.20
N TYR A 123 10.28 -2.31 -4.49
CA TYR A 123 8.90 -2.23 -4.95
C TYR A 123 8.34 -0.84 -4.69
N THR A 124 7.73 -0.27 -5.73
CA THR A 124 7.01 1.00 -5.65
C THR A 124 5.58 0.76 -6.09
N LEU A 125 4.62 1.33 -5.37
CA LEU A 125 3.21 1.27 -5.69
C LEU A 125 2.63 2.69 -5.69
N ASP A 126 2.06 3.08 -6.83
CA ASP A 126 1.41 4.37 -7.00
C ASP A 126 -0.09 4.16 -7.23
N ILE A 127 -0.90 4.67 -6.29
CA ILE A 127 -2.35 4.51 -6.30
C ILE A 127 -3.04 5.87 -6.43
N ASP A 128 -3.92 5.97 -7.43
CA ASP A 128 -4.86 7.09 -7.57
C ASP A 128 -6.18 6.76 -6.88
N ILE A 129 -6.73 7.72 -6.13
CA ILE A 129 -8.07 7.67 -5.57
C ILE A 129 -9.02 8.28 -6.60
N LEU A 130 -9.78 7.45 -7.30
CA LEU A 130 -10.73 7.89 -8.33
C LEU A 130 -12.03 8.42 -7.72
N TYR A 131 -12.49 7.77 -6.65
CA TYR A 131 -13.73 8.14 -5.97
C TYR A 131 -13.69 7.69 -4.51
N SER A 132 -14.20 8.51 -3.61
CA SER A 132 -14.26 8.20 -2.19
C SER A 132 -15.67 8.46 -1.66
N ALA A 133 -16.27 7.44 -1.04
CA ALA A 133 -17.54 7.52 -0.33
C ALA A 133 -17.36 7.04 1.13
N ASN A 134 -18.42 7.20 1.93
CA ASN A 134 -18.42 6.80 3.33
C ASN A 134 -18.24 5.27 3.50
N CYS A 135 -18.79 4.46 2.58
CA CYS A 135 -18.79 3.00 2.67
C CYS A 135 -17.77 2.31 1.75
N PHE A 136 -17.20 3.00 0.77
CA PHE A 136 -16.20 2.42 -0.12
C PHE A 136 -15.29 3.49 -0.75
N VAL A 137 -14.18 3.04 -1.32
CA VAL A 137 -13.26 3.85 -2.12
C VAL A 137 -12.98 3.11 -3.42
N ILE A 138 -12.93 3.82 -4.54
CA ILE A 138 -12.46 3.29 -5.82
C ILE A 138 -11.06 3.83 -6.03
N VAL A 139 -10.11 2.92 -6.18
CA VAL A 139 -8.71 3.22 -6.41
C VAL A 139 -8.26 2.69 -7.76
N ARG A 140 -7.19 3.24 -8.32
CA ARG A 140 -6.52 2.73 -9.51
C ARG A 140 -5.03 2.64 -9.26
N ASP A 141 -4.47 1.49 -9.55
CA ASP A 141 -3.02 1.33 -9.63
C ASP A 141 -2.51 1.95 -10.93
N ARG A 142 -1.56 2.89 -10.84
CA ARG A 142 -0.98 3.58 -12.01
C ARG A 142 -0.13 2.66 -12.88
N GLN A 143 0.52 1.66 -12.29
CA GLN A 143 1.41 0.76 -13.03
C GLN A 143 0.60 -0.24 -13.85
N THR A 144 -0.42 -0.86 -13.24
CA THR A 144 -1.23 -1.87 -13.92
C THR A 144 -2.45 -1.28 -14.63
N GLY A 145 -2.83 -0.05 -14.32
CA GLY A 145 -4.07 0.60 -14.80
C GLY A 145 -5.35 -0.02 -14.23
N ARG A 146 -5.24 -1.01 -13.35
CA ARG A 146 -6.39 -1.73 -12.79
C ARG A 146 -7.09 -0.89 -11.74
N ALA A 147 -8.41 -0.82 -11.84
CA ALA A 147 -9.26 -0.19 -10.82
C ALA A 147 -9.76 -1.25 -9.83
N GLN A 148 -9.80 -0.88 -8.56
CA GLN A 148 -10.27 -1.73 -7.47
C GLN A 148 -11.29 -0.96 -6.63
N LEU A 149 -12.31 -1.67 -6.14
CA LEU A 149 -13.27 -1.15 -5.17
C LEU A 149 -12.93 -1.72 -3.81
N LEU A 150 -12.58 -0.83 -2.88
CA LEU A 150 -12.26 -1.15 -1.49
C LEU A 150 -13.47 -0.81 -0.62
N ALA A 151 -14.18 -1.83 -0.14
CA ALA A 151 -15.26 -1.65 0.82
C ALA A 151 -14.68 -1.36 2.21
N LYS A 152 -15.17 -0.31 2.87
CA LYS A 152 -14.83 0.01 4.26
C LYS A 152 -15.67 -0.88 5.16
N ARG A 153 -15.02 -1.62 6.07
CA ARG A 153 -15.67 -2.39 7.14
C ARG A 153 -15.64 -1.62 8.44
#